data_AF-A0A6A8NJM0-F1
#
_entry.id   AF-A0A6A8NJM0-F1
#
_cell.length_a   1.000
_cell.length_b   1.000
_cell.length_c   1.000
_cell.angle_alpha   90.00
_cell.angle_beta   90.00
_cell.angle_gamma   90.00
#
_symmetry.space_group_name_H-M   'P 1'
#
loop_
_entity.id
_entity.type
_entity.pdbx_description
1 polymer ?
#
loop_
_entity_poly.entity_id
_entity_poly.type
_entity_poly.pdbx_seq_one_letter_code
_entity_poly.pdbx_strand_id
1 'polypeptide(L)' 'MNELAKKKYVLHKVKRTFYKANVAISQLVVNSVANELYKEYEKCSVKEKDYLLDSDEMVKLLWDKHLVTKEKELLKEM' A
#
# COMPACT_ATOMS: atom_id res chain seq x y z
N MET A 1 0.52 7.03 16.98
CA MET A 1 -0.29 5.78 16.90
C MET A 1 0.59 4.59 17.22
N ASN A 2 0.08 3.55 17.88
CA ASN A 2 0.80 2.28 18.00
C ASN A 2 0.83 1.53 16.65
N GLU A 3 1.73 0.56 16.50
CA GLU A 3 1.95 -0.15 15.23
C GLU A 3 0.70 -0.90 14.74
N LEU A 4 -0.10 -1.45 15.66
CA LEU A 4 -1.37 -2.10 15.31
C LEU A 4 -2.37 -1.10 14.69
N ALA A 5 -2.46 0.11 15.24
CA ALA A 5 -3.32 1.16 14.73
C ALA A 5 -2.84 1.66 13.36
N LYS A 6 -1.51 1.84 13.17
CA LYS A 6 -0.93 2.22 11.86
C LYS A 6 -1.25 1.17 10.80
N LYS A 7 -1.04 -0.12 11.10
CA LYS A 7 -1.38 -1.23 10.21
C LYS A 7 -2.86 -1.21 9.79
N LYS A 8 -3.77 -1.09 10.77
CA LYS A 8 -5.21 -1.03 10.50
C LYS A 8 -5.57 0.18 9.64
N TYR A 9 -4.97 1.34 9.92
CA TYR A 9 -5.19 2.56 9.16
C TYR A 9 -4.77 2.42 7.70
N VAL A 10 -3.53 1.95 7.45
CA VAL A 10 -3.01 1.76 6.08
C VAL A 10 -3.88 0.80 5.29
N LEU A 11 -4.17 -0.38 5.86
CA LEU A 11 -5.02 -1.37 5.22
C LEU A 11 -6.42 -0.81 4.92
N HIS A 12 -7.03 -0.09 5.87
CA HIS A 12 -8.36 0.48 5.67
C HIS A 12 -8.37 1.55 4.58
N LYS A 13 -7.39 2.46 4.57
CA LYS A 13 -7.29 3.54 3.58
C LYS A 13 -7.12 2.96 2.17
N VAL A 14 -6.27 1.96 1.97
CA VAL A 14 -6.13 1.26 0.68
C VAL A 14 -7.45 0.63 0.24
N LYS A 15 -8.06 -0.21 1.09
CA LYS A 15 -9.33 -0.90 0.74
C LYS A 15 -10.42 0.09 0.39
N ARG A 16 -10.55 1.18 1.16
CA ARG A 16 -11.56 2.21 0.94
C ARG A 16 -11.36 2.93 -0.39
N THR A 17 -10.12 3.19 -0.81
CA THR A 17 -9.84 3.78 -2.13
C THR A 17 -10.36 2.90 -3.27
N PHE A 18 -10.08 1.60 -3.21
CA PHE A 18 -10.58 0.66 -4.25
C PHE A 18 -12.10 0.50 -4.21
N TYR A 19 -12.72 0.38 -3.03
CA TYR A 19 -14.19 0.29 -2.97
C TYR A 19 -14.89 1.58 -3.44
N LYS A 20 -14.33 2.76 -3.14
CA LYS A 20 -14.89 4.05 -3.61
C LYS A 20 -14.79 4.23 -5.11
N ALA A 21 -13.77 3.64 -5.75
CA ALA A 21 -13.64 3.67 -7.20
C ALA A 21 -14.70 2.81 -7.93
N ASN A 22 -15.63 2.19 -7.19
CA ASN A 22 -16.77 1.41 -7.72
C ASN A 22 -16.35 0.31 -8.71
N VAL A 23 -15.14 -0.19 -8.53
CA VAL A 23 -14.56 -1.19 -9.41
C VAL A 23 -15.19 -2.54 -9.09
N ALA A 24 -15.58 -3.31 -10.11
CA ALA A 24 -16.07 -4.69 -9.97
C ALA A 24 -14.96 -5.69 -9.54
N ILE A 25 -13.96 -5.21 -8.78
CA ILE A 25 -12.85 -6.00 -8.28
C ILE A 25 -13.34 -6.83 -7.09
N SER A 26 -13.01 -8.11 -7.08
CA SER A 26 -13.37 -9.00 -5.97
C SER A 26 -12.68 -8.57 -4.67
N GLN A 27 -13.36 -8.81 -3.55
CA GLN A 27 -12.81 -8.55 -2.21
C GLN A 27 -11.47 -9.26 -1.98
N LEU A 28 -11.28 -10.45 -2.57
CA LEU A 28 -10.03 -11.21 -2.49
C LEU A 28 -8.86 -10.41 -3.08
N VAL A 29 -9.05 -9.82 -4.26
CA VAL A 29 -8.02 -9.02 -4.94
C VAL A 29 -7.74 -7.75 -4.15
N VAL A 30 -8.78 -7.04 -3.70
CA VAL A 30 -8.61 -5.82 -2.87
C VAL A 30 -7.83 -6.12 -1.58
N ASN A 31 -8.11 -7.26 -0.93
CA ASN A 31 -7.37 -7.68 0.26
C ASN A 31 -5.91 -8.01 -0.03
N SER A 32 -5.63 -8.67 -1.15
CA SER A 32 -4.26 -8.98 -1.60
C SER A 32 -3.47 -7.70 -1.85
N VAL A 33 -4.02 -6.76 -2.63
CA VAL A 33 -3.39 -5.46 -2.90
C VAL A 33 -3.14 -4.69 -1.61
N ALA A 34 -4.11 -4.63 -0.69
CA ALA A 34 -3.91 -3.95 0.58
C ALA A 34 -2.74 -4.54 1.39
N ASN A 35 -2.56 -5.85 1.38
CA ASN A 35 -1.44 -6.49 2.06
C ASN A 35 -0.10 -6.20 1.38
N GLU A 36 -0.04 -6.24 0.04
CA GLU A 36 1.17 -5.91 -0.71
C GLU A 36 1.59 -4.45 -0.51
N LEU A 37 0.65 -3.50 -0.57
CA LEU A 37 0.96 -2.08 -0.30
C LEU A 37 1.37 -1.85 1.16
N TYR A 38 0.83 -2.62 2.10
CA TYR A 38 1.30 -2.57 3.49
C TYR A 38 2.73 -3.11 3.65
N LYS A 39 3.14 -4.12 2.88
CA LYS A 39 4.54 -4.58 2.87
C LYS A 39 5.47 -3.47 2.36
N GLU A 40 5.08 -2.75 1.31
CA GLU A 40 5.86 -1.61 0.82
C GLU A 40 5.93 -0.47 1.85
N TYR A 41 4.83 -0.21 2.55
CA TYR A 41 4.83 0.71 3.68
C TYR A 41 5.83 0.27 4.76
N GLU A 42 5.86 -1.01 5.12
CA GLU A 42 6.79 -1.53 6.15
C GLU A 42 8.26 -1.37 5.78
N LYS A 43 8.60 -1.43 4.49
CA LYS A 43 9.96 -1.20 3.96
C LYS A 43 10.40 0.28 4.00
N CYS A 44 9.47 1.22 4.19
CA CYS A 44 9.80 2.64 4.24
C CYS A 44 10.53 3.01 5.54
N SER A 45 11.36 4.05 5.48
CA SER A 45 11.96 4.65 6.67
C SER A 45 10.90 5.25 7.60
N VAL A 46 11.24 5.46 8.87
CA VAL A 46 10.30 6.05 9.85
C VAL A 46 9.75 7.40 9.37
N LYS A 47 10.62 8.26 8.84
CA LYS A 47 10.23 9.57 8.29
C LYS A 47 9.26 9.45 7.12
N GLU A 48 9.51 8.50 6.20
CA GLU A 48 8.60 8.24 5.08
C GLU A 48 7.27 7.66 5.56
N LYS A 49 7.28 6.76 6.55
CA LYS A 49 6.06 6.20 7.15
C LYS A 49 5.19 7.31 7.73
N ASP A 50 5.77 8.23 8.50
CA ASP A 50 5.04 9.34 9.09
C ASP A 50 4.48 10.28 8.00
N TYR A 51 5.27 10.64 6.98
CA TYR A 51 4.79 11.40 5.84
C TYR A 51 3.62 10.73 5.10
N LEU A 52 3.70 9.40 4.91
CA LEU A 52 2.65 8.63 4.24
C LEU A 52 1.35 8.60 5.05
N LEU A 53 1.42 8.55 6.39
CA LEU A 53 0.23 8.54 7.24
C LEU A 53 -0.58 9.84 7.11
N ASP A 54 0.12 10.97 6.97
CA ASP A 54 -0.46 12.31 6.82
C ASP A 54 -0.82 12.66 5.36
N SER A 55 -0.32 11.91 4.39
CA SER A 55 -0.55 12.16 2.96
C SER A 55 -1.91 11.66 2.47
N ASP A 56 -2.63 12.49 1.72
CA ASP A 56 -3.82 12.08 0.96
C ASP A 56 -3.49 11.18 -0.23
N GLU A 57 -2.27 11.26 -0.74
CA GLU A 57 -1.79 10.47 -1.89
C GLU A 57 -1.15 9.13 -1.47
N MET A 58 -1.24 8.76 -0.19
CA MET A 58 -0.59 7.57 0.37
C MET A 58 -0.74 6.31 -0.50
N VAL A 59 -1.96 6.04 -1.00
CA VAL A 59 -2.23 4.83 -1.79
C VAL A 59 -1.50 4.85 -3.13
N LYS A 60 -1.45 6.02 -3.79
CA LYS A 60 -0.73 6.20 -5.06
C LYS A 60 0.78 6.03 -4.85
N LEU A 61 1.34 6.68 -3.83
CA LEU A 61 2.77 6.60 -3.53
C LEU A 61 3.22 5.16 -3.18
N LEU A 62 2.41 4.43 -2.42
CA LEU A 62 2.68 3.02 -2.13
C LEU A 62 2.56 2.15 -3.38
N TRP A 63 1.59 2.44 -4.26
CA TRP A 63 1.43 1.73 -5.52
C TRP A 63 2.62 1.93 -6.45
N ASP A 64 3.09 3.17 -6.61
CA ASP A 64 4.26 3.49 -7.44
C ASP A 64 5.52 2.78 -6.89
N LYS A 65 5.71 2.77 -5.56
CA LYS A 65 6.79 1.99 -4.93
C LYS A 65 6.65 0.48 -5.19
N HIS A 66 5.44 -0.06 -5.12
CA HIS A 66 5.19 -1.47 -5.41
C HIS A 66 5.57 -1.85 -6.84
N LEU A 67 5.20 -1.02 -7.82
CA LEU A 67 5.57 -1.24 -9.23
C LEU A 67 7.09 -1.25 -9.41
N VAL A 68 7.79 -0.25 -8.86
CA VAL A 68 9.26 -0.19 -8.92
C VAL A 68 9.91 -1.42 -8.26
N THR A 69 9.38 -1.88 -7.13
CA THR A 69 9.87 -3.09 -6.47
C THR A 69 9.67 -4.32 -7.37
N LYS A 70 8.50 -4.47 -7.98
CA LYS A 70 8.19 -5.59 -8.89
C LYS A 70 9.04 -5.59 -10.15
N GLU A 71 9.25 -4.43 -10.76
CA GLU A 71 10.15 -4.27 -11.91
C GLU A 71 11.58 -4.71 -11.56
N LYS A 72 12.08 -4.31 -10.39
CA LYS A 72 13.42 -4.73 -9.92
C LYS A 72 13.50 -6.22 -9.62
N GLU A 73 12.45 -6.84 -9.11
CA GLU A 73 12.39 -8.28 -8.88
C GLU A 73 12.45 -9.03 -10.22
N LEU A 74 11.65 -8.63 -11.20
CA LEU A 74 11.64 -9.22 -12.55
C LEU A 74 13.00 -9.10 -13.25
N LEU A 75 13.66 -7.94 -13.15
CA LEU A 75 14.98 -7.72 -13.75
C LEU A 75 16.09 -8.57 -13.10
N LYS A 76 15.91 -9.03 -11.86
CA LYS A 76 16.87 -9.92 -11.18
C LYS A 76 16.68 -11.40 -11.54
N GLU A 77 15.53 -11.74 -12.10
CA GLU A 77 15.20 -13.10 -12.53
C GLU A 77 15.61 -13.38 -13.99
N MET A 78 16.09 -12.35 -14.71
CA MET A 78 16.68 -12.43 -16.07
C MET A 78 18.20 -12.54 -16.04
#